data_AF-A0A3S2BWV6-F1
#
_entry.id   AF-A0A3S2BWV6-F1
#
_cell.length_a   1.000
_cell.length_b   1.000
_cell.length_c   1.000
_cell.angle_alpha   90.00
_cell.angle_beta   90.00
_cell.angle_gamma   90.00
#
_symmetry.space_group_name_H-M   'P 1'
#
loop_
_entity.id
_entity.type
_entity.pdbx_description
1 polymer ?
#
loop_
_entity_poly.entity_id
_entity_poly.type
_entity_poly.pdbx_seq_one_letter_code
_entity_poly.pdbx_strand_id
1 'polypeptide(L)'
;MLARSAAILFLFAWLPLFASVPLAHAAEQGIPASADGQIEFNTPSGNIGCIYTAKGGTSTYEPKDGGPELSCSRVEPSYVTIILG
;
A
#
# COMPACT_ATOMS: atom_id res chain seq x y z
N MET A 1 51.82 -10.10 -3.26
CA MET A 1 50.92 -8.93 -3.47
C MET A 1 49.97 -9.07 -4.67
N LEU A 2 50.21 -9.99 -5.62
CA LEU A 2 49.31 -10.21 -6.78
C LEU A 2 47.91 -10.78 -6.43
N ALA A 3 47.78 -11.59 -5.37
CA ALA A 3 46.50 -12.23 -5.01
C ALA A 3 45.43 -11.28 -4.43
N ARG A 4 45.82 -10.11 -3.91
CA ARG A 4 44.87 -9.11 -3.38
C ARG A 4 44.20 -8.29 -4.49
N SER A 5 44.81 -8.20 -5.67
CA SER A 5 44.28 -7.43 -6.81
C SER A 5 43.16 -8.14 -7.56
N ALA A 6 43.17 -9.49 -7.58
CA ALA A 6 42.13 -10.26 -8.27
C ALA A 6 40.77 -10.22 -7.53
N ALA A 7 40.78 -10.24 -6.19
CA ALA A 7 39.55 -10.20 -5.40
C ALA A 7 38.77 -8.87 -5.54
N ILE A 8 39.48 -7.77 -5.78
CA ILE A 8 38.88 -6.43 -5.94
C ILE A 8 38.21 -6.28 -7.32
N LEU A 9 38.74 -6.92 -8.35
CA LEU A 9 38.17 -6.90 -9.71
C LEU A 9 36.91 -7.77 -9.83
N PHE A 10 36.80 -8.86 -9.08
CA PHE A 10 35.59 -9.69 -9.06
C PHE A 10 34.40 -9.03 -8.33
N LEU A 11 34.65 -8.16 -7.36
CA LEU A 11 33.59 -7.44 -6.64
C LEU A 11 32.89 -6.36 -7.51
N PHE A 12 33.59 -5.79 -8.49
CA PHE A 12 33.03 -4.77 -9.38
C PHE A 12 32.27 -5.34 -10.59
N ALA A 13 32.50 -6.60 -10.96
CA ALA A 13 31.84 -7.23 -12.10
C ALA A 13 30.36 -7.57 -11.86
N TRP A 14 29.88 -7.50 -10.62
CA TRP A 14 28.48 -7.75 -10.24
C TRP A 14 27.69 -6.47 -9.91
N LEU A 15 28.31 -5.30 -9.99
CA LEU A 15 27.61 -4.02 -9.79
C LEU A 15 26.49 -3.71 -10.82
N PRO A 16 26.51 -4.15 -12.10
CA PRO A 16 25.48 -3.72 -13.05
C PRO A 16 24.16 -4.50 -12.89
N LEU A 17 24.10 -5.56 -12.08
CA LEU A 17 22.90 -6.40 -11.97
C LEU A 17 21.76 -5.73 -11.17
N PHE A 18 22.07 -4.71 -10.36
CA PHE A 18 21.08 -3.97 -9.57
C PHE A 18 20.51 -2.72 -10.27
N ALA A 19 20.95 -2.40 -11.49
CA ALA A 19 20.49 -1.21 -12.22
C ALA A 19 19.08 -1.37 -12.83
N SER A 20 18.51 -2.58 -12.78
CA SER A 20 17.23 -2.94 -13.42
C SER A 20 16.05 -3.02 -12.45
N VAL A 21 16.14 -2.42 -11.25
CA VAL A 21 14.95 -2.32 -10.39
C VAL A 21 13.99 -1.33 -11.06
N PRO A 22 12.78 -1.75 -11.47
CA PRO A 22 11.81 -0.82 -12.02
C PRO A 22 11.53 0.25 -10.98
N LEU A 23 11.66 1.51 -11.39
CA LEU A 23 11.22 2.64 -10.58
C LEU A 23 9.69 2.50 -10.44
N ALA A 24 9.23 2.01 -9.28
CA ALA A 24 7.82 1.83 -9.01
C ALA A 24 7.15 3.21 -8.97
N HIS A 25 6.48 3.56 -10.07
CA HIS A 25 5.63 4.75 -10.12
C HIS A 25 4.29 4.34 -9.53
N ALA A 26 3.91 4.92 -8.40
CA ALA A 26 2.55 4.84 -7.90
C ALA A 26 1.64 5.62 -8.86
N ALA A 27 1.08 4.93 -9.85
CA ALA A 27 0.08 5.51 -10.75
C ALA A 27 -1.22 5.75 -9.97
N GLU A 28 -1.95 6.81 -10.33
CA GLU A 28 -3.29 7.02 -9.80
C GLU A 28 -4.19 5.84 -10.19
N GLN A 29 -4.88 5.28 -9.20
CA GLN A 29 -5.82 4.18 -9.41
C GLN A 29 -7.23 4.66 -9.10
N GLY A 30 -8.11 4.62 -10.10
CA GLY A 30 -9.54 4.78 -9.89
C GLY A 30 -10.12 3.47 -9.34
N ILE A 31 -10.62 3.50 -8.11
CA ILE A 31 -11.26 2.36 -7.47
C ILE A 31 -12.77 2.60 -7.49
N PRO A 32 -13.56 1.72 -8.13
CA PRO A 32 -15.00 1.90 -8.21
C PRO A 32 -15.65 1.73 -6.84
N ALA A 33 -16.74 2.46 -6.61
CA ALA A 33 -17.60 2.22 -5.46
C ALA A 33 -18.39 0.91 -5.62
N SER A 34 -18.68 0.26 -4.50
CA SER A 34 -19.60 -0.86 -4.38
C SER A 34 -21.05 -0.41 -4.61
N ALA A 35 -21.98 -1.36 -4.67
CA ALA A 35 -23.40 -1.06 -4.86
C ALA A 35 -23.99 -0.15 -3.76
N ASP A 36 -23.44 -0.24 -2.54
CA ASP A 36 -23.83 0.58 -1.40
C ASP A 36 -23.13 1.96 -1.39
N GLY A 37 -22.27 2.24 -2.37
CA GLY A 37 -21.57 3.51 -2.52
C GLY A 37 -20.27 3.64 -1.73
N GLN A 38 -19.80 2.57 -1.07
CA GLN A 38 -18.51 2.55 -0.39
C GLN A 38 -17.38 2.17 -1.35
N ILE A 39 -16.17 2.66 -1.11
CA ILE A 39 -14.99 2.22 -1.87
C ILE A 39 -14.19 1.27 -0.99
N GLU A 40 -14.05 0.03 -1.44
CA GLU A 40 -13.30 -1.02 -0.74
C GLU A 40 -12.00 -1.32 -1.49
N PHE A 41 -10.89 -1.29 -0.77
CA PHE A 41 -9.59 -1.53 -1.39
C PHE A 41 -8.55 -2.06 -0.41
N ASN A 42 -7.56 -2.76 -0.96
CA ASN A 42 -6.38 -3.18 -0.21
C ASN A 42 -5.18 -2.33 -0.63
N THR A 43 -4.34 -1.98 0.34
CA THR A 43 -3.03 -1.38 0.05
C THR A 43 -2.14 -2.40 -0.70
N PRO A 44 -1.09 -1.95 -1.41
CA PRO A 44 -0.19 -2.86 -2.15
C PRO A 44 0.49 -3.93 -1.29
N SER A 45 0.58 -3.73 0.02
CA SER A 45 1.09 -4.73 0.96
C SER A 45 0.20 -5.97 1.08
N GLY A 46 -1.08 -5.87 0.69
CA GLY A 46 -2.09 -6.92 0.87
C GLY A 46 -2.56 -7.12 2.32
N ASN A 47 -1.89 -6.52 3.30
CA ASN A 47 -2.14 -6.72 4.74
C ASN A 47 -3.02 -5.62 5.36
N ILE A 48 -3.35 -4.58 4.61
CA ILE A 48 -4.21 -3.48 5.05
C ILE A 48 -5.37 -3.34 4.07
N GLY A 49 -6.58 -3.54 4.57
CA GLY A 49 -7.83 -3.29 3.85
C GLY A 49 -8.49 -2.00 4.37
N CYS A 50 -9.06 -1.23 3.46
CA CYS A 50 -9.67 0.06 3.73
C CYS A 50 -11.06 0.13 3.11
N ILE A 51 -11.95 0.81 3.83
CA ILE A 51 -13.31 1.12 3.42
C ILE A 51 -13.49 2.63 3.53
N TYR A 52 -13.77 3.28 2.41
CA TYR A 52 -14.18 4.67 2.38
C TYR A 52 -15.69 4.76 2.28
N THR A 53 -16.30 5.43 3.27
CA THR A 53 -17.72 5.76 3.28
C THR A 53 -17.88 7.25 2.98
N ALA A 54 -18.66 7.58 1.96
CA ALA A 54 -18.93 8.96 1.60
C ALA A 54 -19.80 9.66 2.65
N LYS A 55 -19.86 11.00 2.57
CA LYS A 55 -20.72 11.82 3.42
C LYS A 55 -22.18 11.31 3.37
N GLY A 56 -22.81 11.21 4.53
CA GLY A 56 -24.18 10.71 4.67
C GLY A 56 -24.30 9.20 4.75
N GLY A 57 -23.19 8.47 4.66
CA GLY A 57 -23.17 7.03 4.88
C GLY A 57 -23.71 6.22 3.71
N THR A 58 -24.28 5.07 4.08
CA THR A 58 -24.96 4.10 3.22
C THR A 58 -26.32 3.77 3.81
N SER A 59 -27.08 2.87 3.17
CA SER A 59 -28.35 2.37 3.74
C SER A 59 -28.20 1.64 5.07
N THR A 60 -27.00 1.15 5.40
CA THR A 60 -26.78 0.28 6.58
C THR A 60 -25.76 0.82 7.57
N TYR A 61 -25.06 1.90 7.23
CA TYR A 61 -23.98 2.44 8.04
C TYR A 61 -23.88 3.95 7.86
N GLU A 62 -23.84 4.68 8.98
CA GLU A 62 -23.68 6.13 9.01
C GLU A 62 -22.42 6.49 9.81
N PRO A 63 -21.47 7.24 9.22
CA PRO A 63 -20.31 7.75 9.92
C PRO A 63 -20.70 8.56 11.15
N LYS A 64 -19.91 8.43 12.22
CA LYS A 64 -20.24 9.02 13.52
C LYS A 64 -20.55 10.53 13.46
N ASP A 65 -19.78 11.25 12.65
CA ASP A 65 -19.87 12.70 12.52
C ASP A 65 -20.69 13.12 11.29
N GLY A 66 -21.31 12.17 10.58
CA GLY A 66 -22.08 12.38 9.34
C GLY A 66 -21.25 12.92 8.16
N GLY A 67 -19.93 13.02 8.34
CA GLY A 67 -18.93 13.35 7.33
C GLY A 67 -18.50 12.12 6.52
N PRO A 68 -17.55 12.28 5.58
CA PRO A 68 -16.87 11.14 4.99
C PRO A 68 -15.99 10.43 6.02
N GLU A 69 -15.88 9.12 5.94
CA GLU A 69 -15.06 8.32 6.86
C GLU A 69 -14.18 7.33 6.08
N LEU A 70 -12.93 7.18 6.51
CA LEU A 70 -12.01 6.14 6.05
C LEU A 70 -11.67 5.22 7.22
N SER A 71 -12.07 3.96 7.11
CA SER A 71 -11.78 2.91 8.08
C SER A 71 -10.81 1.91 7.47
N CYS A 72 -9.61 1.78 8.05
CA CYS A 72 -8.59 0.86 7.57
C CYS A 72 -8.19 -0.12 8.67
N SER A 73 -8.12 -1.40 8.33
CA SER A 73 -7.70 -2.47 9.25
C SER A 73 -6.44 -3.16 8.73
N ARG A 74 -5.43 -3.27 9.59
CA ARG A 74 -4.21 -4.05 9.36
C ARG A 74 -4.28 -5.36 10.14
N VAL A 75 -4.07 -6.50 9.49
CA VAL A 75 -4.21 -7.82 10.14
C VAL A 75 -2.94 -8.21 10.93
N GLU A 76 -1.78 -8.18 10.29
CA GLU A 76 -0.51 -8.58 10.91
C GLU A 76 0.42 -7.39 11.17
N PRO A 77 1.30 -7.45 12.19
CA PRO A 77 1.44 -8.51 13.20
C PRO A 77 0.36 -8.49 14.30
N SER A 78 -0.56 -7.53 14.25
CA SER A 78 -1.66 -7.41 15.19
C SER A 78 -2.81 -6.66 14.52
N TYR A 79 -4.03 -7.10 14.83
CA TYR A 79 -5.24 -6.49 14.29
C TYR A 79 -5.41 -5.08 14.85
N VAL A 80 -5.30 -4.08 14.00
CA VAL A 80 -5.48 -2.66 14.37
C VAL A 80 -6.38 -2.02 13.33
N THR A 81 -7.39 -1.29 13.81
CA THR A 81 -8.26 -0.47 12.98
C THR A 81 -8.00 1.00 13.26
N ILE A 82 -7.85 1.78 12.20
CA ILE A 82 -7.73 3.24 12.24
C ILE A 82 -8.94 3.82 11.51
N ILE A 83 -9.61 4.77 12.15
CA ILE A 83 -10.75 5.48 11.58
C ILE A 83 -10.38 6.96 11.49
N LEU A 84 -10.61 7.54 10.31
CA LEU A 84 -10.44 8.96 10.02
C LEU A 84 -11.79 9.48 9.51
N GLY A 85 -12.45 10.36 10.25
CA GLY A 85 -13.78 10.88 9.94
C GLY A 85 -14.10 12.11 10.78
#